data_AF-A0A0L8IC00-F1
#
_entry.id   AF-A0A0L8IC00-F1
#
_cell.length_a   1.000
_cell.length_b   1.000
_cell.length_c   1.000
_cell.angle_alpha   90.00
_cell.angle_beta   90.00
_cell.angle_gamma   90.00
#
_symmetry.space_group_name_H-M   'P 1'
#
loop_
_entity.id
_entity.type
_entity.pdbx_description
1 polymer ?
#
loop_
_entity_poly.entity_id
_entity_poly.type
_entity_poly.pdbx_seq_one_letter_code
_entity_poly.pdbx_strand_id
1 'polypeptide(L)'
;MMFSSFLGPEYGTTQSAWKSVLTEADKLCELHTEVAERLMTQVYLQVKQWNKENYHRTMMNFRECKDKEDNFRRAQKPWMKRYNKLMVAKKEYHSACKQERSTANQENNAKGDPSVPVDQVKKLGEKLTKCKAEVEASRDKYKAALHDLNSYNPKYIEEMTF
;
A
#
# COMPACT_ATOMS: atom_id res chain seq x y z
N MET A 1 -28.32 54.83 -64.33
CA MET A 1 -29.30 54.48 -63.27
C MET A 1 -28.67 53.45 -62.35
N MET A 2 -28.80 53.67 -61.04
CA MET A 2 -28.55 52.75 -59.91
C MET A 2 -27.12 52.25 -59.64
N PHE A 3 -26.34 53.08 -58.93
CA PHE A 3 -25.40 52.60 -57.91
C PHE A 3 -25.90 53.12 -56.55
N SER A 4 -26.87 52.43 -55.94
CA SER A 4 -27.33 52.78 -54.59
C SER A 4 -27.96 51.56 -53.92
N SER A 5 -27.13 50.63 -53.46
CA SER A 5 -27.60 49.51 -52.61
C SER A 5 -26.50 48.80 -51.83
N PHE A 6 -25.43 49.49 -51.42
CA PHE A 6 -24.44 48.94 -50.48
C PHE A 6 -24.42 49.60 -49.10
N LEU A 7 -25.24 50.64 -48.87
CA LEU A 7 -25.36 51.30 -47.57
C LEU A 7 -26.78 51.01 -47.03
N GLY A 8 -26.85 50.27 -45.92
CA GLY A 8 -28.10 50.04 -45.20
C GLY A 8 -28.76 51.35 -44.73
N PRO A 9 -30.02 51.31 -44.28
CA PRO A 9 -30.82 52.52 -44.00
C PRO A 9 -30.33 53.34 -42.78
N GLU A 10 -29.42 52.79 -41.97
CA GLU A 10 -28.90 53.42 -40.76
C GLU A 10 -27.72 54.36 -41.06
N TYR A 11 -27.72 55.58 -40.51
CA TYR A 11 -26.68 56.60 -40.74
C TYR A 11 -26.38 57.44 -39.49
N GLY A 12 -25.37 58.32 -39.58
CA GLY A 12 -25.04 59.26 -38.51
C GLY A 12 -24.53 58.60 -37.23
N THR A 13 -24.74 59.25 -36.08
CA THR A 13 -24.20 58.83 -34.78
C THR A 13 -24.74 57.47 -34.32
N THR A 14 -25.97 57.12 -34.67
CA THR A 14 -26.58 55.83 -34.33
C THR A 14 -25.93 54.67 -35.10
N GLN A 15 -25.61 54.87 -36.39
CA GLN A 15 -24.83 53.91 -37.16
C GLN A 15 -23.42 53.71 -36.55
N SER A 16 -22.78 54.80 -36.10
CA SER A 16 -21.49 54.71 -35.41
C SER A 16 -21.57 53.94 -34.09
N ALA A 17 -22.61 54.17 -33.29
CA ALA A 17 -22.85 53.43 -32.05
C ALA A 17 -23.12 51.94 -32.28
N TRP A 18 -23.82 51.58 -33.36
CA TRP A 18 -23.98 50.17 -33.74
C TRP A 18 -22.64 49.55 -34.17
N LYS A 19 -21.85 50.25 -35.00
CA LYS A 19 -20.52 49.78 -35.40
C LYS A 19 -19.57 49.58 -34.21
N SER A 20 -19.67 50.39 -33.15
CA SER A 20 -18.80 50.21 -31.98
C SER A 20 -19.06 48.89 -31.23
N VAL A 21 -20.30 48.37 -31.24
CA VAL A 21 -20.60 47.05 -30.66
C VAL A 21 -19.93 45.93 -31.45
N LEU A 22 -19.87 46.04 -32.79
CA LEU A 22 -19.13 45.09 -33.62
C LEU A 22 -17.62 45.14 -33.33
N THR A 23 -17.07 46.35 -33.19
CA THR A 23 -15.66 46.53 -32.80
C THR A 23 -15.36 45.96 -31.41
N GLU A 24 -16.27 46.08 -30.45
CA GLU A 24 -16.13 45.44 -29.14
C GLU A 24 -16.11 43.91 -29.26
N ALA A 25 -17.02 43.34 -30.07
CA ALA A 25 -17.05 41.90 -30.32
C ALA A 25 -15.76 41.38 -30.98
N ASP A 26 -15.20 42.13 -31.95
CA ASP A 26 -13.92 41.79 -32.58
C ASP A 26 -12.78 41.78 -31.55
N LYS A 27 -12.68 42.81 -30.70
CA LYS A 27 -11.66 42.87 -29.64
C LYS A 27 -11.81 41.76 -28.60
N LEU A 28 -13.04 41.42 -28.25
CA LEU A 28 -13.31 40.29 -27.35
C LEU A 28 -12.86 38.96 -27.98
N CYS A 29 -13.12 38.78 -29.28
CA CYS A 29 -12.64 37.61 -30.04
C CYS A 29 -11.10 37.53 -30.06
N GLU A 30 -10.41 38.65 -30.28
CA GLU A 30 -8.95 38.73 -30.23
C GLU A 30 -8.42 38.32 -28.85
N LEU A 31 -8.99 38.86 -27.77
CA LEU A 31 -8.59 38.53 -26.39
C LEU A 31 -8.79 37.03 -26.09
N HIS A 32 -9.93 36.46 -26.49
CA HIS A 32 -10.18 35.03 -26.29
C HIS A 32 -9.23 34.16 -27.10
N THR A 33 -8.90 34.57 -28.33
CA THR A 33 -7.91 33.89 -29.17
C THR A 33 -6.53 33.91 -28.52
N GLU A 34 -6.09 35.04 -27.98
CA GLU A 34 -4.81 35.15 -27.27
C GLU A 34 -4.76 34.24 -26.03
N VAL A 35 -5.85 34.21 -25.24
CA VAL A 35 -5.96 33.31 -24.09
C VAL A 35 -5.86 31.86 -24.52
N ALA A 36 -6.58 31.46 -25.57
CA ALA A 36 -6.54 30.10 -26.10
C ALA A 36 -5.13 29.73 -26.58
N GLU A 37 -4.46 30.63 -27.29
CA GLU A 37 -3.09 30.41 -27.76
C GLU A 37 -2.12 30.25 -26.59
N ARG A 38 -2.19 31.11 -25.57
CA ARG A 38 -1.34 31.01 -24.37
C ARG A 38 -1.58 29.72 -23.60
N LEU A 39 -2.83 29.27 -23.47
CA LEU A 39 -3.13 27.98 -22.84
C LEU A 39 -2.45 26.83 -23.58
N MET A 40 -2.46 26.84 -24.92
CA MET A 40 -1.88 25.74 -25.72
C MET A 40 -0.36 25.81 -25.84
N THR A 41 0.20 27.01 -25.96
CA THR A 41 1.63 27.21 -26.21
C THR A 41 2.46 27.31 -24.93
N GLN A 42 1.86 27.71 -23.81
CA GLN A 42 2.57 27.83 -22.53
C GLN A 42 2.12 26.74 -21.57
N VAL A 43 0.86 26.75 -21.15
CA VAL A 43 0.37 25.88 -20.06
C VAL A 43 0.43 24.42 -20.48
N TYR A 44 -0.14 24.07 -21.63
CA TYR A 44 -0.14 22.71 -22.14
C TYR A 44 1.29 22.18 -22.37
N LEU A 45 2.18 22.99 -22.96
CA LEU A 45 3.57 22.57 -23.18
C LEU A 45 4.34 22.37 -21.88
N GLN A 46 4.13 23.22 -20.87
CA GLN A 46 4.74 23.03 -19.54
C GLN A 46 4.27 21.72 -18.89
N VAL A 47 2.97 21.44 -18.91
CA VAL A 47 2.42 20.19 -18.36
C VAL A 47 2.94 18.98 -19.14
N LYS A 48 2.99 19.07 -20.46
CA LYS A 48 3.51 17.99 -21.32
C LYS A 48 4.99 17.71 -21.05
N GLN A 49 5.80 18.76 -20.90
CA GLN A 49 7.22 18.62 -20.59
C GLN A 49 7.43 18.03 -19.19
N TRP A 50 6.72 18.56 -18.18
CA TRP A 50 6.74 18.01 -16.83
C TRP A 50 6.34 16.53 -16.82
N ASN A 51 5.30 16.14 -17.56
CA ASN A 51 4.90 14.75 -17.67
C ASN A 51 6.01 13.86 -18.24
N LYS A 52 6.67 14.32 -19.32
CA LYS A 52 7.77 13.59 -19.95
C LYS A 52 8.98 13.41 -19.01
N GLU A 53 9.27 14.41 -18.18
CA GLU A 53 10.40 14.39 -17.24
C GLU A 53 10.13 13.54 -15.99
N ASN A 54 8.85 13.38 -15.60
CA ASN A 54 8.47 12.71 -14.35
C ASN A 54 7.95 11.28 -14.55
N TYR A 55 7.55 10.91 -15.76
CA TYR A 55 6.96 9.61 -16.06
C TYR A 55 7.64 8.92 -17.23
N HIS A 56 8.46 7.91 -16.94
CA HIS A 56 9.22 7.18 -17.94
C HIS A 56 8.55 5.84 -18.25
N ARG A 57 7.89 5.76 -19.40
CA ARG A 57 7.19 4.54 -19.84
C ARG A 57 8.19 3.44 -20.25
N THR A 58 8.01 2.25 -19.69
CA THR A 58 8.65 1.00 -20.16
C THR A 58 7.65 0.18 -20.97
N MET A 59 8.06 -0.96 -21.52
CA MET A 59 7.19 -1.80 -22.36
C MET A 59 5.89 -2.27 -21.69
N MET A 60 5.86 -2.39 -20.35
CA MET A 60 4.66 -2.84 -19.62
C MET A 60 4.12 -1.86 -18.58
N ASN A 61 4.93 -0.94 -18.03
CA ASN A 61 4.52 -0.02 -16.95
C ASN A 61 5.38 1.26 -16.90
N PHE A 62 5.05 2.22 -16.02
CA PHE A 62 5.96 3.33 -15.67
C PHE A 62 7.10 2.85 -14.79
N ARG A 63 8.32 3.31 -15.08
CA ARG A 63 9.53 2.97 -14.34
C ARG A 63 9.40 3.37 -12.87
N GLU A 64 8.88 4.55 -12.61
CA GLU A 64 8.72 5.12 -11.27
C GLU A 64 7.84 4.23 -10.39
N CYS A 65 6.73 3.73 -10.93
CA CYS A 65 5.85 2.80 -10.22
C CYS A 65 6.57 1.49 -9.89
N LYS A 66 7.33 0.94 -10.85
CA LYS A 66 8.08 -0.29 -10.63
C LYS A 66 9.19 -0.11 -9.59
N ASP A 67 9.93 0.98 -9.66
CA ASP A 67 11.03 1.27 -8.75
C ASP A 67 10.50 1.43 -7.31
N LYS A 68 9.34 2.07 -7.12
CA LYS A 68 8.67 2.16 -5.81
C LYS A 68 8.18 0.80 -5.29
N GLU A 69 7.53 0.01 -6.13
CA GLU A 69 7.09 -1.35 -5.77
C GLU A 69 8.28 -2.25 -5.37
N ASP A 70 9.38 -2.18 -6.13
CA ASP A 70 10.59 -2.95 -5.85
C ASP A 70 11.30 -2.46 -4.56
N ASN A 71 11.23 -1.16 -4.24
CA ASN A 71 11.70 -0.63 -2.96
C ASN A 71 10.87 -1.16 -1.80
N PHE A 72 9.53 -1.05 -1.86
CA PHE A 72 8.65 -1.58 -0.82
C PHE A 72 8.85 -3.07 -0.62
N ARG A 73 8.92 -3.85 -1.71
CA ARG A 73 9.18 -5.29 -1.65
C ARG A 73 10.52 -5.60 -0.98
N ARG A 74 11.57 -4.83 -1.28
CA ARG A 74 12.89 -5.00 -0.66
C ARG A 74 12.88 -4.66 0.82
N ALA A 75 12.29 -3.54 1.22
CA ALA A 75 12.13 -3.13 2.61
C ALA A 75 11.31 -4.15 3.43
N GLN A 76 10.25 -4.70 2.83
CA GLN A 76 9.35 -5.64 3.52
C GLN A 76 9.94 -7.02 3.72
N LYS A 77 10.72 -7.52 2.75
CA LYS A 77 11.15 -8.92 2.70
C LYS A 77 11.85 -9.41 3.97
N PRO A 78 12.79 -8.66 4.60
CA PRO A 78 13.43 -9.10 5.84
C PRO A 78 12.47 -9.14 7.03
N TRP A 79 11.57 -8.17 7.15
CA TRP A 79 10.55 -8.14 8.20
C TRP A 79 9.57 -9.30 8.05
N MET A 80 9.07 -9.53 6.82
CA MET A 80 8.15 -10.62 6.51
C MET A 80 8.77 -11.99 6.82
N LYS A 81 10.07 -12.18 6.56
CA LYS A 81 10.78 -13.42 6.92
C LYS A 81 10.80 -13.65 8.43
N ARG A 82 11.00 -12.60 9.24
CA ARG A 82 10.98 -12.68 10.70
C ARG A 82 9.57 -12.91 11.23
N TYR A 83 8.59 -12.22 10.68
CA TYR A 83 7.18 -12.40 11.02
C TYR A 83 6.74 -13.86 10.77
N ASN A 84 7.08 -14.44 9.62
CA ASN A 84 6.77 -15.84 9.33
C ASN A 84 7.43 -16.81 10.33
N LYS A 85 8.70 -16.57 10.71
CA LYS A 85 9.36 -17.36 11.76
C LYS A 85 8.65 -17.26 13.11
N LEU A 86 8.23 -16.04 13.49
CA LEU A 86 7.44 -15.80 14.70
C LEU A 86 6.14 -16.60 14.68
N MET A 87 5.43 -16.60 13.55
CA MET A 87 4.16 -17.30 13.41
C MET A 87 4.31 -18.82 13.50
N VAL A 88 5.39 -19.38 12.93
CA VAL A 88 5.73 -20.81 13.10
C VAL A 88 6.02 -21.13 14.56
N ALA A 89 6.90 -20.39 15.21
CA ALA A 89 7.26 -20.62 16.62
C ALA A 89 6.06 -20.47 17.57
N LYS A 90 5.17 -19.50 17.31
CA LYS A 90 3.90 -19.33 18.04
C LYS A 90 3.02 -20.57 17.93
N LYS A 91 2.88 -21.10 16.71
CA LYS A 91 2.06 -22.30 16.44
C LYS A 91 2.64 -23.53 17.16
N GLU A 92 3.95 -23.73 17.08
CA GLU A 92 4.65 -24.82 17.78
C GLU A 92 4.44 -24.75 19.28
N TYR A 93 4.64 -23.57 19.89
CA TYR A 93 4.42 -23.35 21.31
C TYR A 93 2.98 -23.69 21.76
N HIS A 94 1.97 -23.16 21.06
CA HIS A 94 0.57 -23.47 21.40
C HIS A 94 0.22 -24.95 21.21
N SER A 95 0.81 -25.60 20.20
CA SER A 95 0.64 -27.04 19.99
C SER A 95 1.26 -27.85 21.14
N ALA A 96 2.46 -27.49 21.58
CA ALA A 96 3.11 -28.11 22.73
C ALA A 96 2.28 -27.94 24.01
N CYS A 97 1.75 -26.74 24.27
CA CYS A 97 0.86 -26.49 25.42
C CYS A 97 -0.41 -27.34 25.38
N LYS A 98 -1.03 -27.49 24.20
CA LYS A 98 -2.21 -28.34 24.04
C LYS A 98 -1.87 -29.81 24.31
N GLN A 99 -0.73 -30.27 23.81
CA GLN A 99 -0.28 -31.65 24.00
C GLN A 99 0.09 -31.94 25.46
N GLU A 100 0.76 -31.01 26.15
CA GLU A 100 1.09 -31.11 27.57
C GLU A 100 -0.18 -31.21 28.40
N ARG A 101 -1.15 -30.32 28.20
CA ARG A 101 -2.43 -30.34 28.93
C ARG A 101 -3.22 -31.63 28.69
N SER A 102 -3.27 -32.10 27.44
CA SER A 102 -3.92 -33.37 27.09
C SER A 102 -3.24 -34.56 27.81
N THR A 103 -1.90 -34.58 27.83
CA THR A 103 -1.12 -35.63 28.49
C THR A 103 -1.26 -35.57 30.01
N ALA A 104 -1.31 -34.38 30.60
CA ALA A 104 -1.54 -34.17 32.03
C ALA A 104 -2.91 -34.72 32.47
N ASN A 105 -3.96 -34.47 31.66
CA ASN A 105 -5.28 -35.02 31.92
C ASN A 105 -5.30 -36.55 31.83
N GLN A 106 -4.63 -37.14 30.82
CA GLN A 106 -4.51 -38.59 30.68
C GLN A 106 -3.79 -39.21 31.88
N GLU A 107 -2.72 -38.57 32.35
CA GLU A 107 -1.93 -39.05 33.49
C GLU A 107 -2.70 -38.96 34.81
N ASN A 108 -3.39 -37.85 35.06
CA ASN A 108 -4.24 -37.68 36.24
C ASN A 108 -5.39 -38.70 36.27
N ASN A 109 -6.04 -38.95 35.13
CA ASN A 109 -7.11 -39.95 35.04
C ASN A 109 -6.58 -41.36 35.31
N ALA A 110 -5.41 -41.70 34.74
CA ALA A 110 -4.78 -43.01 34.96
C ALA A 110 -4.32 -43.21 36.41
N LYS A 111 -3.86 -42.16 37.10
CA LYS A 111 -3.54 -42.22 38.54
C LYS A 111 -4.76 -42.42 39.44
N GLY A 112 -5.92 -41.91 39.03
CA GLY A 112 -7.17 -42.01 39.78
C GLY A 112 -7.91 -43.34 39.57
N ASP A 113 -7.48 -44.16 38.62
CA ASP A 113 -8.12 -45.42 38.26
C ASP A 113 -7.27 -46.63 38.74
N PRO A 114 -7.70 -47.34 39.80
CA PRO A 114 -6.98 -48.51 40.34
C PRO A 114 -6.85 -49.68 39.35
N SER A 115 -7.64 -49.70 38.27
CA SER A 115 -7.58 -50.75 37.24
C SER A 115 -6.44 -50.55 36.24
N VAL A 116 -5.81 -49.37 36.23
CA VAL A 116 -4.69 -49.06 35.33
C VAL A 116 -3.37 -49.58 35.90
N PRO A 117 -2.58 -50.35 35.13
CA PRO A 117 -1.28 -50.84 35.59
C PRO A 117 -0.31 -49.72 35.97
N VAL A 118 0.43 -49.91 37.07
CA VAL A 118 1.42 -48.95 37.58
C VAL A 118 2.46 -48.56 36.52
N ASP A 119 2.90 -49.51 35.71
CA ASP A 119 3.86 -49.26 34.61
C ASP A 119 3.29 -48.32 33.55
N GLN A 120 1.98 -48.40 33.28
CA GLN A 120 1.31 -47.52 32.33
C GLN A 120 1.19 -46.09 32.89
N VAL A 121 0.89 -45.95 34.19
CA VAL A 121 0.90 -44.66 34.89
C VAL A 121 2.30 -44.03 34.85
N LYS A 122 3.35 -44.82 35.13
CA LYS A 122 4.74 -44.36 35.07
C LYS A 122 5.12 -43.87 33.67
N LYS A 123 4.76 -44.62 32.62
CA LYS A 123 5.00 -44.24 31.22
C LYS A 123 4.30 -42.94 30.83
N LEU A 124 3.09 -42.69 31.34
CA LEU A 124 2.39 -41.42 31.15
C LEU A 124 3.10 -40.26 31.85
N GLY A 125 3.63 -40.47 33.06
CA GLY A 125 4.43 -39.48 33.79
C GLY A 125 5.73 -39.09 33.07
N GLU A 126 6.44 -40.07 32.51
CA GLU A 126 7.63 -39.84 31.67
C GLU A 126 7.27 -39.03 30.41
N LYS A 127 6.17 -39.39 29.75
CA LYS A 127 5.65 -38.64 28.59
C LYS A 127 5.28 -37.20 28.96
N LEU A 128 4.62 -36.99 30.10
CA LEU A 128 4.26 -35.66 30.60
C LEU A 128 5.51 -34.81 30.84
N THR A 129 6.54 -35.39 31.45
CA THR A 129 7.83 -34.70 31.69
C THR A 129 8.45 -34.24 30.37
N LYS A 130 8.43 -35.09 29.34
CA LYS A 130 8.89 -34.73 27.99
C LYS A 130 8.06 -33.59 27.38
N CYS A 131 6.73 -33.65 27.48
CA CYS A 131 5.85 -32.59 26.98
C CYS A 131 6.10 -31.25 27.69
N LYS A 132 6.35 -31.26 29.01
CA LYS A 132 6.72 -30.04 29.75
C LYS A 132 8.03 -29.45 29.24
N ALA A 133 9.06 -30.27 29.06
CA ALA A 133 10.33 -29.80 28.48
C ALA A 133 10.16 -29.21 27.06
N GLU A 134 9.27 -29.80 26.25
CA GLU A 134 8.94 -29.31 24.90
C GLU A 134 8.19 -27.96 24.93
N VAL A 135 7.29 -27.75 25.90
CA VAL A 135 6.64 -26.46 26.13
C VAL A 135 7.67 -25.37 26.47
N GLU A 136 8.60 -25.66 27.38
CA GLU A 136 9.64 -24.69 27.75
C GLU A 136 10.53 -24.36 26.53
N ALA A 137 11.01 -25.37 25.82
CA ALA A 137 11.87 -25.19 24.65
C ALA A 137 11.17 -24.42 23.51
N SER A 138 9.90 -24.72 23.23
CA SER A 138 9.13 -24.02 22.20
C SER A 138 8.78 -22.58 22.61
N ARG A 139 8.56 -22.32 23.91
CA ARG A 139 8.37 -20.97 24.45
C ARG A 139 9.61 -20.11 24.26
N ASP A 140 10.79 -20.65 24.54
CA ASP A 140 12.04 -19.89 24.41
C ASP A 140 12.33 -19.55 22.95
N LYS A 141 12.07 -20.49 22.02
CA LYS A 141 12.11 -20.21 20.57
C LYS A 141 11.11 -19.12 20.17
N TYR A 142 9.89 -19.16 20.70
CA TYR A 142 8.88 -18.15 20.42
C TYR A 142 9.29 -16.76 20.92
N LYS A 143 9.80 -16.67 22.16
CA LYS A 143 10.33 -15.43 22.73
C LYS A 143 11.51 -14.88 21.93
N ALA A 144 12.45 -15.73 21.51
CA ALA A 144 13.59 -15.32 20.70
C ALA A 144 13.15 -14.77 19.33
N ALA A 145 12.20 -15.43 18.66
CA ALA A 145 11.64 -14.94 17.40
C ALA A 145 10.88 -13.61 17.57
N LEU A 146 10.18 -13.42 18.68
CA LEU A 146 9.48 -12.17 19.00
C LEU A 146 10.46 -11.03 19.23
N HIS A 147 11.55 -11.29 19.96
CA HIS A 147 12.61 -10.32 20.18
C HIS A 147 13.32 -9.92 18.88
N ASP A 148 13.68 -10.89 18.02
CA ASP A 148 14.28 -10.62 16.70
C ASP A 148 13.37 -9.72 15.85
N LEU A 149 12.07 -10.02 15.77
CA LEU A 149 11.12 -9.17 15.04
C LEU A 149 11.05 -7.75 15.62
N ASN A 150 10.87 -7.63 16.93
CA ASN A 150 10.75 -6.33 17.59
C ASN A 150 12.03 -5.48 17.45
N SER A 151 13.20 -6.10 17.51
CA SER A 151 14.48 -5.41 17.30
C SER A 151 14.65 -4.90 15.87
N TYR A 152 14.01 -5.54 14.88
CA TYR A 152 14.05 -5.11 13.48
C TYR A 152 12.98 -4.06 13.13
N ASN A 153 11.91 -3.91 13.93
CA ASN A 153 10.81 -3.00 13.64
C ASN A 153 11.24 -1.54 13.36
N PRO A 154 12.16 -0.92 14.13
CA PRO A 154 12.59 0.45 13.85
C PRO A 154 13.18 0.59 12.45
N LYS A 155 14.08 -0.32 12.07
CA LYS A 155 14.69 -0.34 10.73
C LYS A 155 13.67 -0.60 9.63
N TYR A 156 12.71 -1.50 9.86
CA TYR A 156 11.63 -1.74 8.91
C TYR A 156 10.77 -0.50 8.67
N ILE A 157 10.40 0.22 9.73
CA ILE A 157 9.60 1.45 9.64
C ILE A 157 10.38 2.54 8.90
N GLU A 158 11.67 2.68 9.21
CA GLU A 158 12.56 3.60 8.50
C GLU A 158 12.59 3.27 7.00
N GLU A 159 12.93 2.03 6.62
CA GLU A 159 13.01 1.59 5.21
C GLU A 159 11.65 1.66 4.47
N MET A 160 10.52 1.66 5.17
CA MET A 160 9.18 1.77 4.60
C MET A 160 8.71 3.22 4.40
N THR A 161 9.33 4.18 5.07
CA THR A 161 8.92 5.60 5.04
C THR A 161 9.69 6.41 3.98
N PHE A 162 10.76 5.85 3.40
CA PHE A 162 11.58 6.44 2.34
C PHE A 162 11.29 5.81 0.95
#